data_AF-A0A2G6KLN1-F1
#
_entry.id   AF-A0A2G6KLN1-F1
#
_cell.length_a   1.000
_cell.length_b   1.000
_cell.length_c   1.000
_cell.angle_alpha   90.00
_cell.angle_beta   90.00
_cell.angle_gamma   90.00
#
_symmetry.space_group_name_H-M   'P 1'
#
loop_
_entity.id
_entity.type
_entity.pdbx_description
1 polymer ?
#
loop_
_entity_poly.entity_id
_entity_poly.type
_entity_poly.pdbx_seq_one_letter_code
_entity_poly.pdbx_strand_id
1 'polypeptide(L)'
;IFVELPKFTKSEDELVTIRDKWMYFIKHAGELDFIPRTFTEPHLVDAFEMANTAGLSEEELEAQFKRRDFILLQKGSLEKAKKDGRQEGMKEGMKEGMEKGMEKGKQEGRATEKIAIAKKSLQQRHILINSSPASL
;
A
#
# COMPACT_ATOMS: atom_id res chain seq x y z
N ILE A 1 -7.67 -44.64 14.73
CA ILE A 1 -6.38 -44.58 13.99
C ILE A 1 -5.30 -44.28 15.01
N PHE A 2 -4.23 -45.06 15.03
CA PHE A 2 -3.06 -44.85 15.90
C PHE A 2 -1.97 -44.13 15.11
N VAL A 3 -1.24 -43.22 15.77
CA VAL A 3 -0.23 -42.37 15.15
C VAL A 3 1.00 -42.34 16.05
N GLU A 4 2.18 -42.52 15.46
CA GLU A 4 3.47 -42.49 16.16
C GLU A 4 4.25 -41.22 15.78
N LEU A 5 4.42 -40.30 16.74
CA LEU A 5 5.15 -39.03 16.53
C LEU A 5 6.62 -39.21 16.08
N PRO A 6 7.39 -40.21 16.56
CA PRO A 6 8.77 -40.40 16.09
C PRO A 6 8.87 -40.69 14.58
N LYS A 7 7.83 -41.29 13.99
CA LYS A 7 7.75 -41.59 12.55
C LYS A 7 7.28 -40.40 11.71
N PHE A 8 6.82 -39.33 12.34
CA PHE A 8 6.38 -38.12 11.64
C PHE A 8 7.59 -37.27 11.26
N THR A 9 7.88 -37.15 9.97
CA THR A 9 9.08 -36.48 9.43
C THR A 9 8.78 -35.35 8.45
N LYS A 10 7.50 -35.00 8.27
CA LYS A 10 7.08 -33.96 7.32
C LYS A 10 7.54 -32.57 7.77
N SER A 11 7.99 -31.77 6.81
CA SER A 11 8.32 -30.34 7.00
C SER A 11 7.08 -29.44 6.87
N GLU A 12 7.21 -28.15 7.18
CA GLU A 12 6.11 -27.16 7.11
C GLU A 12 5.40 -27.12 5.75
N ASP A 13 6.16 -27.25 4.66
CA ASP A 13 5.64 -27.21 3.28
C ASP A 13 4.86 -28.48 2.90
N GLU A 14 5.07 -29.58 3.62
CA GLU A 14 4.45 -30.89 3.37
C GLU A 14 3.17 -31.11 4.18
N LEU A 15 2.74 -30.11 4.95
CA LEU A 15 1.57 -30.16 5.83
C LEU A 15 0.26 -29.89 5.06
N VAL A 16 -0.21 -30.92 4.35
CA VAL A 16 -1.42 -30.84 3.52
C VAL A 16 -2.69 -31.04 4.34
N THR A 17 -2.71 -32.02 5.25
CA THR A 17 -3.92 -32.39 6.00
C THR A 17 -3.96 -31.77 7.39
N ILE A 18 -5.16 -31.54 7.92
CA ILE A 18 -5.34 -31.05 9.31
C ILE A 18 -4.64 -31.95 10.34
N ARG A 19 -4.61 -33.26 10.08
CA ARG A 19 -3.88 -34.22 10.92
C ARG A 19 -2.37 -33.97 10.90
N ASP A 20 -1.79 -33.71 9.72
CA ASP A 20 -0.36 -33.41 9.59
C ASP A 20 -0.01 -32.15 10.38
N LYS A 21 -0.87 -31.12 10.32
CA LYS A 21 -0.71 -29.88 11.08
C LYS A 21 -0.76 -30.11 12.60
N TRP A 22 -1.71 -30.92 13.09
CA TRP A 22 -1.75 -31.31 14.51
C TRP A 22 -0.54 -32.12 14.95
N MET A 23 -0.09 -33.08 14.13
CA MET A 23 1.11 -33.86 14.42
C MET A 23 2.36 -32.98 14.48
N TYR A 24 2.48 -32.04 13.53
CA TYR A 24 3.57 -31.07 13.49
C TYR A 24 3.55 -30.16 14.72
N PHE A 25 2.38 -29.59 15.05
CA PHE A 25 2.20 -28.79 16.26
C PHE A 25 2.66 -29.54 17.51
N ILE A 26 2.13 -30.74 17.76
CA ILE A 26 2.45 -31.52 18.98
C ILE A 26 3.95 -31.89 19.02
N LYS A 27 4.54 -32.24 17.87
CA LYS A 27 5.96 -32.60 17.80
C LYS A 27 6.87 -31.41 18.11
N HIS A 28 6.46 -30.20 17.76
CA HIS A 28 7.27 -28.98 17.86
C HIS A 28 6.73 -27.97 18.88
N ALA A 29 5.84 -28.40 19.80
CA ALA A 29 5.03 -27.53 20.68
C ALA A 29 5.80 -26.68 21.72
N GLY A 30 7.14 -26.66 21.69
CA GLY A 30 7.97 -25.76 22.50
C GLY A 30 9.17 -25.18 21.76
N GLU A 31 9.31 -25.47 20.47
CA GLU A 31 10.41 -25.00 19.61
C GLU A 31 9.93 -23.93 18.60
N LEU A 32 8.61 -23.78 18.43
CA LEU A 32 8.02 -22.87 17.47
C LEU A 32 7.99 -21.44 18.00
N ASP A 33 8.86 -20.59 17.43
CA ASP A 33 8.86 -19.15 17.69
C ASP A 33 7.64 -18.43 17.06
N PHE A 34 7.06 -19.02 16.01
CA PHE A 34 5.91 -18.46 15.30
C PHE A 34 4.99 -19.57 14.79
N ILE A 35 3.70 -19.24 14.66
CA ILE A 35 2.72 -20.12 14.02
C ILE A 35 3.05 -20.19 12.52
N PRO A 36 3.30 -21.40 11.97
CA PRO A 36 3.52 -21.61 10.54
C PRO A 36 2.43 -20.97 9.67
N ARG A 37 2.79 -20.39 8.52
CA ARG A 37 1.80 -19.66 7.68
C ARG A 37 0.77 -20.60 7.05
N THR A 38 1.10 -21.87 6.94
CA THR A 38 0.22 -22.92 6.41
C THR A 38 -0.93 -23.27 7.36
N PHE A 39 -0.89 -22.78 8.60
CA PHE A 39 -1.91 -23.03 9.62
C PHE A 39 -2.97 -21.93 9.53
N THR A 40 -4.08 -22.28 8.88
CA THR A 40 -5.19 -21.35 8.62
C THR A 40 -6.41 -21.65 9.46
N GLU A 41 -6.43 -22.81 10.12
CA GLU A 41 -7.56 -23.31 10.88
C GLU A 41 -7.65 -22.63 12.26
N PRO A 42 -8.79 -22.01 12.62
CA PRO A 42 -8.93 -21.25 13.87
C PRO A 42 -8.59 -22.06 15.12
N HIS A 43 -9.06 -23.31 15.20
CA HIS A 43 -8.82 -24.17 16.37
C HIS A 43 -7.35 -24.56 16.57
N LEU A 44 -6.53 -24.54 15.51
CA LEU A 44 -5.08 -24.73 15.64
C LEU A 44 -4.47 -23.48 16.25
N VAL A 45 -4.83 -22.30 15.76
CA VAL A 45 -4.38 -21.02 16.30
C VAL A 45 -4.73 -20.91 17.78
N ASP A 46 -5.98 -21.22 18.15
CA ASP A 46 -6.42 -21.21 19.56
C ASP A 46 -5.59 -22.16 20.44
N ALA A 47 -5.22 -23.33 19.91
CA ALA A 47 -4.39 -24.29 20.63
C ALA A 47 -2.94 -23.81 20.80
N PHE A 48 -2.37 -23.12 19.81
CA PHE A 48 -1.08 -22.44 19.93
C PHE A 48 -1.12 -21.35 20.99
N GLU A 49 -2.15 -20.50 20.96
CA GLU A 49 -2.33 -19.45 21.97
C GLU A 49 -2.44 -20.07 23.37
N MET A 50 -3.28 -21.09 23.52
CA MET A 50 -3.44 -21.81 24.78
C MET A 50 -2.12 -22.42 25.26
N ALA A 51 -1.37 -23.09 24.39
CA ALA A 51 -0.08 -23.69 24.74
C ALA A 51 0.94 -22.62 25.17
N ASN A 52 0.97 -21.47 24.48
CA ASN A 52 1.86 -20.36 24.79
C ASN A 52 1.52 -19.67 26.12
N THR A 53 0.26 -19.74 26.58
CA THR A 53 -0.19 -19.08 27.82
C THR A 53 -0.39 -20.03 29.00
N ALA A 54 -0.55 -21.33 28.77
CA ALA A 54 -1.00 -22.29 29.79
C ALA A 54 -0.06 -22.41 31.01
N GLY A 55 1.23 -22.13 30.82
CA GLY A 55 2.24 -22.17 31.88
C GLY A 55 2.58 -20.83 32.51
N LEU A 56 1.98 -19.73 32.05
CA LEU A 56 2.33 -18.39 32.50
C LEU A 56 1.64 -18.05 33.83
N SER A 57 2.38 -17.37 34.70
CA SER A 57 1.81 -16.64 35.83
C SER A 57 1.00 -15.43 35.36
N GLU A 58 0.19 -14.86 36.26
CA GLU A 58 -0.60 -13.65 35.97
C GLU A 58 0.28 -12.47 35.52
N GLU A 59 1.43 -12.27 36.17
CA GLU A 59 2.38 -11.22 35.83
C GLU A 59 3.00 -11.43 34.43
N GLU A 60 3.40 -12.66 34.11
CA GLU A 60 3.94 -13.01 32.79
C GLU A 60 2.91 -12.86 31.68
N LEU A 61 1.66 -13.27 31.95
CA LEU A 61 0.55 -13.12 31.03
C LEU A 61 0.25 -11.64 30.75
N GLU A 62 0.22 -10.81 31.79
CA GLU A 62 0.05 -9.36 31.64
C GLU A 62 1.20 -8.73 30.83
N ALA A 63 2.44 -9.12 31.12
CA ALA A 63 3.61 -8.67 30.37
C ALA A 63 3.54 -9.06 28.88
N GLN A 64 3.09 -10.29 28.59
CA GLN A 64 2.89 -10.77 27.23
C GLN A 64 1.79 -9.97 26.50
N PHE A 65 0.66 -9.69 27.15
CA PHE A 65 -0.39 -8.86 26.57
C PHE A 65 0.08 -7.44 26.29
N LYS A 66 0.76 -6.79 27.25
CA LYS A 66 1.35 -5.45 27.04
C LYS A 66 2.32 -5.44 25.85
N ARG A 67 3.15 -6.48 25.72
CA ARG A 67 4.08 -6.63 24.61
C ARG A 67 3.34 -6.75 23.27
N ARG A 68 2.29 -7.58 23.21
CA ARG A 68 1.45 -7.76 22.01
C ARG A 68 0.80 -6.45 21.60
N ASP A 69 0.19 -5.75 22.55
CA ASP A 69 -0.51 -4.49 22.30
C ASP A 69 0.45 -3.40 21.80
N PHE A 70 1.65 -3.34 22.38
CA PHE A 70 2.71 -2.45 21.91
C PHE A 70 3.10 -2.73 20.46
N ILE A 71 3.32 -3.98 20.09
CA ILE A 71 3.66 -4.38 18.71
C ILE A 71 2.52 -4.01 17.75
N LEU A 72 1.27 -4.28 18.14
CA LEU A 72 0.09 -3.95 17.34
C LEU A 72 -0.03 -2.44 17.12
N LEU A 73 0.17 -1.64 18.16
CA LEU A 73 0.13 -0.19 18.10
C LEU A 73 1.24 0.36 17.19
N GLN A 74 2.46 -0.15 17.31
CA GLN A 74 3.57 0.25 16.44
C GLN A 74 3.31 -0.06 14.97
N LYS A 75 2.81 -1.27 14.68
CA LYS A 75 2.46 -1.67 13.32
C LYS A 75 1.35 -0.79 12.75
N GLY A 76 0.28 -0.58 13.52
CA GLY A 76 -0.83 0.29 13.12
C GLY A 76 -0.40 1.73 12.89
N SER A 77 0.50 2.26 13.72
CA SER A 77 1.06 3.60 13.57
C SER A 77 1.89 3.74 12.29
N LEU A 78 2.71 2.74 11.96
CA LEU A 78 3.50 2.72 10.73
C LEU A 78 2.60 2.61 9.48
N GLU A 79 1.59 1.76 9.51
CA GLU A 79 0.62 1.62 8.42
C GLU A 79 -0.16 2.92 8.18
N LYS A 80 -0.61 3.55 9.27
CA LYS A 80 -1.26 4.86 9.22
C LYS A 80 -0.34 5.93 8.64
N ALA A 81 0.89 6.04 9.13
CA ALA A 81 1.87 7.01 8.60
C ALA A 81 2.13 6.82 7.09
N LYS A 82 2.25 5.56 6.62
CA LYS A 82 2.39 5.26 5.19
C LYS A 82 1.16 5.66 4.39
N LYS A 83 -0.04 5.42 4.92
CA LYS A 83 -1.30 5.78 4.27
C LYS A 83 -1.46 7.29 4.18
N ASP A 84 -1.24 7.98 5.29
CA ASP A 84 -1.36 9.43 5.40
C ASP A 84 -0.34 10.12 4.49
N GLY A 85 0.94 9.70 4.53
CA GLY A 85 1.97 10.25 3.64
C GLY A 85 1.68 10.03 2.16
N ARG A 86 1.08 8.90 1.77
CA ARG A 86 0.64 8.68 0.38
C ARG A 86 -0.51 9.62 0.01
N GLN A 87 -1.48 9.80 0.90
CA GLN A 87 -2.62 10.69 0.65
C GLN A 87 -2.20 12.15 0.55
N GLU A 88 -1.33 12.60 1.44
CA GLU A 88 -0.76 13.95 1.41
C GLU A 88 0.05 14.17 0.14
N GLY A 89 0.98 13.27 -0.19
CA GLY A 89 1.78 13.37 -1.42
C GLY A 89 0.94 13.39 -2.69
N MET A 90 -0.16 12.62 -2.75
CA MET A 90 -1.10 12.68 -3.88
C MET A 90 -1.83 14.02 -3.96
N LYS A 91 -2.30 14.57 -2.83
CA LYS A 91 -2.97 15.87 -2.79
C LYS A 91 -2.04 16.99 -3.21
N GLU A 92 -0.83 17.03 -2.67
CA GLU A 92 0.19 18.02 -3.00
C GLU A 92 0.59 17.93 -4.47
N GLY A 93 0.90 16.73 -4.96
CA GLY A 93 1.27 16.51 -6.36
C GLY A 93 0.15 16.88 -7.34
N MET A 94 -1.12 16.62 -7.00
CA MET A 94 -2.25 17.03 -7.82
C MET A 94 -2.41 18.55 -7.85
N LYS A 95 -2.26 19.22 -6.69
CA LYS A 95 -2.34 20.68 -6.62
C LYS A 95 -1.23 21.34 -7.43
N GLU A 96 0.02 20.93 -7.22
CA GLU A 96 1.18 21.48 -7.93
C GLU A 96 1.09 21.20 -9.45
N GLY A 97 0.67 19.99 -9.82
CA GLY A 97 0.44 19.63 -11.22
C GLY A 97 -0.64 20.48 -11.90
N MET A 98 -1.75 20.75 -11.19
CA MET A 98 -2.83 21.59 -11.70
C MET A 98 -2.40 23.05 -11.85
N GLU A 99 -1.68 23.61 -10.88
CA GLU A 99 -1.15 24.98 -10.95
C GLU A 99 -0.19 25.15 -12.13
N LYS A 100 0.80 24.25 -12.25
CA LYS A 100 1.75 24.26 -13.38
C LYS A 100 1.06 24.08 -14.73
N GLY A 101 0.09 23.16 -14.80
CA GLY A 101 -0.69 22.91 -16.01
C GLY A 101 -1.50 24.14 -16.43
N MET A 102 -2.16 24.81 -15.48
CA MET A 102 -2.95 26.01 -15.73
C MET A 102 -2.07 27.18 -16.17
N GLU A 103 -0.92 27.37 -15.53
CA GLU A 103 0.03 28.41 -15.92
C GLU A 103 0.56 28.19 -17.35
N LYS A 104 1.00 26.96 -17.66
CA LYS A 104 1.48 26.59 -18.99
C LYS A 104 0.39 26.81 -20.05
N GLY A 105 -0.84 26.33 -19.80
CA GLY A 105 -1.97 26.55 -20.69
C GLY A 105 -2.29 28.02 -20.92
N LYS A 106 -2.19 28.86 -19.87
CA LYS A 106 -2.40 30.32 -20.00
C LYS A 106 -1.28 31.01 -20.79
N GLN A 107 -0.04 30.53 -20.70
CA GLN A 107 1.07 31.05 -21.50
C GLN A 107 0.93 30.66 -22.99
N GLU A 108 0.64 29.39 -23.26
CA GLU A 108 0.42 28.86 -24.61
C GLU A 108 -0.79 29.53 -25.29
N GLY A 109 -1.90 29.71 -24.55
CA GLY A 109 -3.08 30.44 -25.04
C GLY A 109 -2.75 31.88 -25.42
N ARG A 110 -2.01 32.62 -24.57
CA ARG A 110 -1.57 33.99 -24.86
C ARG A 110 -0.63 34.06 -26.07
N ALA A 111 0.28 33.08 -26.22
CA ALA A 111 1.17 33.01 -27.38
C ALA A 111 0.37 32.78 -28.68
N THR A 112 -0.58 31.84 -28.64
CA THR A 112 -1.46 31.51 -29.78
C THR A 112 -2.33 32.70 -30.18
N GLU A 113 -2.89 33.40 -29.21
CA GLU A 113 -3.70 34.60 -29.43
C GLU A 113 -2.87 35.72 -30.09
N LYS A 114 -1.65 35.98 -29.60
CA LYS A 114 -0.73 36.96 -30.21
C LYS A 114 -0.43 36.64 -31.68
N ILE A 115 -0.17 35.37 -31.98
CA ILE A 115 0.08 34.90 -33.36
C ILE A 115 -1.17 35.10 -34.22
N ALA A 116 -2.36 34.77 -33.71
CA ALA A 116 -3.61 34.95 -34.42
C ALA A 116 -3.90 36.43 -34.75
N ILE A 117 -3.70 37.32 -33.77
CA ILE A 117 -3.82 38.77 -33.95
C ILE A 117 -2.84 39.26 -35.02
N ALA A 118 -1.57 38.90 -34.93
CA ALA A 118 -0.54 39.31 -35.90
C ALA A 118 -0.89 38.85 -37.33
N LYS A 119 -1.35 37.60 -37.52
CA LYS A 119 -1.81 37.10 -38.82
C LYS A 119 -2.98 37.91 -39.37
N LYS A 120 -3.99 38.20 -38.54
CA LYS A 120 -5.16 38.99 -38.93
C LYS A 120 -4.77 40.43 -39.33
N SER A 121 -3.88 41.07 -38.58
CA SER A 121 -3.37 42.41 -38.90
C SER A 121 -2.60 42.45 -40.23
N LEU A 122 -1.78 41.43 -40.51
CA LEU A 122 -1.05 41.32 -41.78
C LEU A 122 -2.00 41.12 -42.96
N GLN A 123 -3.03 40.27 -42.81
CA GLN A 123 -4.06 40.09 -43.84
C GLN A 123 -4.82 41.38 -44.13
N GLN A 124 -5.24 42.11 -43.09
CA GLN A 124 -5.91 43.41 -43.25
C GLN A 124 -5.03 44.42 -43.97
N ARG A 125 -3.73 44.52 -43.60
CA ARG A 125 -2.78 45.39 -44.30
C ARG A 125 -2.64 45.01 -45.78
N HIS A 126 -2.54 43.72 -46.09
CA HIS A 126 -2.43 43.24 -47.47
C HIS A 126 -3.67 43.59 -48.31
N ILE A 127 -4.87 43.43 -47.73
CA ILE A 127 -6.12 43.84 -48.38
C ILE A 127 -6.10 45.34 -48.67
N LEU A 128 -5.80 46.18 -47.67
CA LEU A 128 -5.75 47.64 -47.79
C LEU A 128 -4.78 48.14 -48.88
N ILE A 129 -3.61 47.50 -49.01
CA ILE A 129 -2.61 47.84 -50.04
C ILE A 129 -3.16 47.50 -51.45
N ASN A 130 -3.77 46.33 -51.61
CA ASN A 130 -4.24 45.86 -52.92
C ASN A 130 -5.61 46.44 -53.33
N SER A 131 -6.36 47.02 -52.39
CA SER A 131 -7.64 47.67 -52.64
C SER A 131 -7.52 49.20 -52.77
N SER A 132 -6.32 49.77 -52.66
CA SER A 132 -6.09 51.19 -52.89
C SER A 132 -6.08 51.44 -54.40
N PRO A 133 -7.05 52.20 -54.96
CA PRO A 133 -6.97 52.57 -56.36
C PRO A 133 -5.76 53.47 -56.52
N ALA A 134 -4.82 53.08 -57.39
CA ALA A 134 -3.75 53.96 -57.83
C ALA A 134 -4.39 55.21 -58.44
N SER A 135 -4.56 56.26 -57.64
CA SER A 135 -4.99 57.57 -58.11
C SER A 135 -3.79 58.23 -58.79
N LEU A 136 -3.85 58.20 -60.13
CA LEU A 136 -3.44 59.20 -61.13
C LEU A 136 -2.39 60.24 -60.70
#